data_AF-A0A1V5P713-F1
#
_entry.id   AF-A0A1V5P713-F1
#
_cell.length_a   1.000
_cell.length_b   1.000
_cell.length_c   1.000
_cell.angle_alpha   90.00
_cell.angle_beta   90.00
_cell.angle_gamma   90.00
#
_symmetry.space_group_name_H-M   'P 1'
#
loop_
_entity.id
_entity.type
_entity.pdbx_description
1 polymer ?
#
loop_
_entity_poly.entity_id
_entity_poly.type
_entity_poly.pdbx_seq_one_letter_code
_entity_poly.pdbx_strand_id
1 'polypeptide(L)'
;MDADATNSFTTLAAATPSDDPTYIFRTLTDSATGVIVSGIIHTQAQLVVGLLTLHNDPACDTIRRAQADGRLICGFDISLSRSFIAPLTVSIPISSKYDGQFVTILHCINGRLEAITVKVANGMARFDVSELSPFAVVRGMYAPKQKVTSPPKTGDSIILTGFLLLVLSVLCSIHLMRRRRAQQNCRISK
;
A
#
# COMPACT_ATOMS: atom_id res chain seq x y z
N MET A 1 36.60 9.18 -42.32
CA MET A 1 37.18 8.23 -41.35
C MET A 1 36.51 8.51 -40.02
N ASP A 2 35.64 7.57 -39.71
CA ASP A 2 34.39 7.73 -39.00
C ASP A 2 34.55 7.79 -37.48
N ALA A 3 33.69 8.59 -36.84
CA ALA A 3 33.54 8.61 -35.41
C ALA A 3 32.80 7.34 -34.97
N ASP A 4 33.52 6.41 -34.35
CA ASP A 4 32.95 5.21 -33.75
C ASP A 4 32.35 5.58 -32.39
N ALA A 5 31.05 5.81 -32.39
CA ALA A 5 30.26 5.97 -31.17
C ALA A 5 30.00 4.58 -30.59
N THR A 6 30.78 4.21 -29.57
CA THR A 6 30.59 2.98 -28.79
C THR A 6 29.27 3.07 -28.02
N ASN A 7 28.20 2.47 -28.58
CA ASN A 7 26.93 2.29 -27.91
C ASN A 7 27.05 1.15 -26.89
N SER A 8 27.25 1.50 -25.62
CA SER A 8 27.17 0.55 -24.51
C SER A 8 25.72 0.11 -24.29
N PHE A 9 25.38 -1.08 -24.78
CA PHE A 9 24.10 -1.71 -24.47
C PHE A 9 24.17 -2.26 -23.04
N THR A 10 23.44 -1.64 -22.11
CA THR A 10 23.28 -2.15 -20.76
C THR A 10 22.43 -3.43 -20.82
N THR A 11 23.08 -4.58 -20.71
CA THR A 11 22.43 -5.88 -20.50
C THR A 11 21.56 -5.80 -19.25
N LEU A 12 20.25 -5.93 -19.43
CA LEU A 12 19.28 -6.11 -18.35
C LEU A 12 19.67 -7.39 -17.60
N ALA A 13 20.06 -7.26 -16.33
CA ALA A 13 20.47 -8.40 -15.50
C ALA A 13 19.36 -9.47 -15.50
N ALA A 14 19.66 -10.64 -16.07
CA ALA A 14 18.85 -11.82 -15.92
C ALA A 14 18.80 -12.20 -14.43
N ALA A 15 17.63 -12.66 -13.97
CA ALA A 15 17.43 -13.19 -12.63
C ALA A 15 18.59 -14.14 -12.28
N THR A 16 19.22 -13.95 -11.12
CA THR A 16 20.30 -14.82 -10.64
C THR A 16 19.78 -16.25 -10.57
N PRO A 17 20.32 -17.19 -11.37
CA PRO A 17 19.95 -18.59 -11.26
C PRO A 17 20.31 -19.10 -9.86
N SER A 18 19.47 -19.97 -9.31
CA SER A 18 19.81 -20.70 -8.09
C SER A 18 20.97 -21.64 -8.39
N ASP A 19 21.93 -21.76 -7.47
CA ASP A 19 23.00 -22.77 -7.55
C ASP A 19 22.45 -24.21 -7.38
N ASP A 20 21.18 -24.34 -6.99
CA ASP A 20 20.46 -25.61 -6.95
C ASP A 20 19.70 -25.81 -8.28
N PRO A 21 20.04 -26.84 -9.09
CA PRO A 21 19.41 -27.08 -10.38
C PRO A 21 17.92 -27.45 -10.26
N THR A 22 17.41 -27.72 -9.06
CA THR A 22 15.99 -27.95 -8.83
C THR A 22 15.17 -26.66 -8.82
N TYR A 23 15.79 -25.48 -8.77
CA TYR A 23 15.13 -24.17 -8.82
C TYR A 23 15.55 -23.41 -10.07
N ILE A 24 14.59 -23.17 -10.96
CA ILE A 24 14.82 -22.43 -12.20
C ILE A 24 13.82 -21.29 -12.32
N PHE A 25 14.13 -20.30 -13.16
CA PHE A 25 13.13 -19.29 -13.50
C PHE A 25 11.98 -19.94 -14.29
N ARG A 26 10.76 -19.80 -13.79
CA ARG A 26 9.55 -20.33 -14.43
C ARG A 26 8.46 -19.27 -14.44
N THR A 27 7.58 -19.39 -15.42
CA THR A 27 6.29 -18.71 -15.45
C THR A 27 5.21 -19.76 -15.50
N LEU A 28 4.35 -19.79 -14.48
CA LEU A 28 3.23 -20.72 -14.36
C LEU A 28 1.93 -19.92 -14.53
N THR A 29 0.98 -20.50 -15.26
CA THR A 29 -0.34 -19.89 -15.51
C THR A 29 -1.41 -20.89 -15.15
N ASP A 30 -2.36 -20.47 -14.33
CA ASP A 30 -3.58 -21.23 -14.13
C ASP A 30 -4.55 -20.93 -15.27
N SER A 31 -4.82 -21.93 -16.11
CA SER A 31 -5.63 -21.74 -17.32
C SER A 31 -7.10 -21.39 -17.04
N ALA A 32 -7.63 -21.77 -15.87
CA ALA A 32 -9.02 -21.53 -15.51
C ALA A 32 -9.27 -20.07 -15.09
N THR A 33 -8.35 -19.49 -14.31
CA THR A 33 -8.48 -18.13 -13.77
C THR A 33 -7.65 -17.10 -14.53
N GLY A 34 -6.64 -17.52 -15.28
CA GLY A 34 -5.66 -16.66 -15.94
C GLY A 34 -4.60 -16.06 -14.99
N VAL A 35 -4.56 -16.47 -13.73
CA VAL A 35 -3.54 -16.04 -12.77
C VAL A 35 -2.17 -16.54 -13.22
N ILE A 36 -1.17 -15.64 -13.17
CA ILE A 36 0.21 -15.94 -13.57
C ILE A 36 1.14 -15.72 -12.37
N VAL A 37 2.07 -16.64 -12.15
CA VAL A 37 3.14 -16.53 -11.17
C VAL A 37 4.48 -16.78 -11.85
N SER A 38 5.41 -15.85 -11.72
CA SER A 38 6.76 -15.93 -12.28
C SER A 38 7.81 -15.77 -11.20
N GLY A 39 8.93 -16.48 -11.32
CA GLY A 39 10.09 -16.32 -10.43
C GLY A 39 10.95 -17.58 -10.40
N ILE A 40 11.83 -17.66 -9.40
CA ILE A 40 12.67 -18.84 -9.18
C ILE A 40 11.86 -19.90 -8.44
N ILE A 41 11.41 -20.93 -9.15
CA ILE A 41 10.42 -21.90 -8.69
C ILE A 41 10.98 -23.30 -8.86
N HIS A 42 10.69 -24.19 -7.90
CA HIS A 42 11.07 -25.59 -8.00
C HIS A 42 10.56 -26.20 -9.33
N THR A 43 11.38 -26.96 -10.05
CA THR A 43 11.11 -27.51 -11.40
C THR A 43 9.80 -28.30 -11.48
N GLN A 44 9.46 -29.02 -10.42
CA GLN A 44 8.24 -29.82 -10.28
C GLN A 44 7.08 -29.12 -9.52
N ALA A 45 7.18 -27.82 -9.22
CA ALA A 45 6.08 -27.08 -8.60
C ALA A 45 4.93 -26.90 -9.61
N GLN A 46 3.71 -26.94 -9.10
CA GLN A 46 2.48 -26.63 -9.84
C GLN A 46 1.81 -25.43 -9.18
N LEU A 47 1.25 -24.53 -9.98
CA LEU A 47 0.44 -23.42 -9.51
C LEU A 47 -0.94 -23.94 -9.15
N VAL A 48 -1.38 -23.65 -7.93
CA VAL A 48 -2.72 -23.98 -7.42
C VAL A 48 -3.42 -22.66 -7.11
N VAL A 49 -4.59 -22.46 -7.74
CA VAL A 49 -5.41 -21.26 -7.55
C VAL A 49 -6.78 -21.69 -7.07
N GLY A 50 -7.05 -21.41 -5.80
CA GLY A 50 -8.31 -21.68 -5.14
C GLY A 50 -9.19 -20.44 -5.03
N LEU A 51 -10.44 -20.66 -4.63
CA LEU A 51 -11.31 -19.58 -4.19
C LEU A 51 -10.74 -18.94 -2.91
N LEU A 52 -10.97 -17.63 -2.78
CA LEU A 52 -10.55 -16.88 -1.61
C LEU A 52 -11.09 -17.50 -0.31
N THR A 53 -10.21 -18.09 0.47
CA THR A 53 -10.53 -18.66 1.79
C THR A 53 -9.96 -17.72 2.87
N LEU A 54 -10.81 -17.29 3.79
CA LEU A 54 -10.46 -16.31 4.81
C LEU A 54 -10.53 -16.94 6.19
N HIS A 55 -9.43 -16.86 6.93
CA HIS A 55 -9.38 -17.34 8.31
C HIS A 55 -10.00 -16.30 9.28
N ASN A 56 -10.18 -16.72 10.54
CA ASN A 56 -10.67 -15.87 11.61
C ASN A 56 -9.51 -15.09 12.28
N ASP A 57 -8.93 -14.15 11.54
CA ASP A 57 -7.84 -13.29 11.98
C ASP A 57 -8.03 -11.82 11.53
N PRO A 58 -7.31 -10.85 12.13
CA PRO A 58 -7.49 -9.42 11.83
C PRO A 58 -7.19 -9.00 10.38
N ALA A 59 -6.30 -9.70 9.68
CA ALA A 59 -5.99 -9.38 8.28
C ALA A 59 -7.12 -9.83 7.37
N CYS A 60 -7.58 -11.07 7.56
CA CYS A 60 -8.68 -11.64 6.82
C CYS A 60 -10.04 -10.96 7.20
N ASP A 61 -10.18 -10.40 8.41
CA ASP A 61 -11.27 -9.48 8.80
C ASP A 61 -11.32 -8.24 7.90
N THR A 62 -10.16 -7.68 7.56
CA THR A 62 -10.09 -6.49 6.70
C THR A 62 -10.57 -6.79 5.30
N ILE A 63 -10.24 -7.98 4.78
CA ILE A 63 -10.73 -8.45 3.49
C ILE A 63 -12.26 -8.67 3.55
N ARG A 64 -12.78 -9.27 4.62
CA ARG A 64 -14.24 -9.42 4.85
C ARG A 64 -14.96 -8.07 4.89
N ARG A 65 -14.38 -7.04 5.51
CA ARG A 65 -14.96 -5.68 5.48
C ARG A 65 -14.97 -5.10 4.07
N ALA A 66 -13.88 -5.25 3.32
CA ALA A 66 -13.84 -4.79 1.93
C ALA A 66 -14.87 -5.50 1.04
N GLN A 67 -15.17 -6.78 1.31
CA GLN A 67 -16.27 -7.50 0.66
C GLN A 67 -17.63 -6.90 1.03
N ALA A 68 -17.89 -6.71 2.33
CA ALA A 68 -19.15 -6.14 2.82
C ALA A 68 -19.40 -4.72 2.30
N ASP A 69 -18.35 -3.92 2.14
CA ASP A 69 -18.40 -2.57 1.58
C ASP A 69 -18.53 -2.56 0.04
N GLY A 70 -18.61 -3.73 -0.61
CA GLY A 70 -18.69 -3.85 -2.06
C GLY A 70 -17.40 -3.44 -2.79
N ARG A 71 -16.27 -3.37 -2.10
CA ARG A 71 -14.98 -2.90 -2.65
C ARG A 71 -14.16 -4.01 -3.30
N LEU A 72 -14.42 -5.27 -2.95
CA LEU A 72 -13.74 -6.43 -3.56
C LEU A 72 -14.05 -6.50 -5.06
N ILE A 73 -13.01 -6.64 -5.87
CA ILE A 73 -13.12 -6.89 -7.32
C ILE A 73 -13.04 -8.40 -7.57
N CYS A 74 -12.00 -9.04 -7.05
CA CYS A 74 -11.81 -10.49 -7.07
C CYS A 74 -10.86 -10.90 -5.94
N GLY A 75 -10.77 -12.20 -5.66
CA GLY A 75 -9.79 -12.73 -4.72
C GLY A 75 -9.53 -14.21 -4.96
N PHE A 76 -8.30 -14.62 -4.65
CA PHE A 76 -7.80 -15.95 -4.90
C PHE A 76 -6.93 -16.41 -3.73
N ASP A 77 -6.99 -17.71 -3.43
CA ASP A 77 -5.96 -18.36 -2.64
C ASP A 77 -4.92 -18.95 -3.61
N ILE A 78 -3.71 -18.39 -3.61
CA ILE A 78 -2.66 -18.75 -4.57
C ILE A 78 -1.58 -19.50 -3.80
N SER A 79 -1.17 -20.67 -4.30
CA SER A 79 -0.07 -21.44 -3.73
C SER A 79 0.71 -22.19 -4.79
N LEU A 80 1.86 -22.73 -4.39
CA LEU A 80 2.66 -23.66 -5.20
C LEU A 80 2.73 -25.00 -4.48
N SER A 81 2.58 -26.11 -5.22
CA SER A 81 2.66 -27.46 -4.64
C SER A 81 4.06 -27.84 -4.12
N ARG A 82 5.07 -27.02 -4.42
CA ARG A 82 6.46 -27.11 -3.94
C ARG A 82 7.02 -25.71 -3.72
N SER A 83 8.17 -25.64 -3.08
CA SER A 83 8.84 -24.39 -2.70
C SER A 83 9.28 -23.53 -3.88
N PHE A 84 9.62 -22.29 -3.57
CA PHE A 84 10.19 -21.29 -4.46
C PHE A 84 11.23 -20.45 -3.70
N ILE A 85 12.01 -19.64 -4.43
CA ILE A 85 12.90 -18.63 -3.87
C ILE A 85 12.27 -17.27 -4.15
N ALA A 86 12.01 -16.52 -3.09
CA ALA A 86 11.47 -15.16 -3.19
C ALA A 86 12.48 -14.21 -3.87
N PRO A 87 12.00 -13.14 -4.54
CA PRO A 87 10.58 -12.79 -4.73
C PRO A 87 9.93 -13.54 -5.90
N LEU A 88 8.61 -13.62 -5.86
CA LEU A 88 7.76 -13.99 -6.99
C LEU A 88 7.03 -12.76 -7.53
N THR A 89 6.85 -12.69 -8.84
CA THR A 89 5.91 -11.76 -9.46
C THR A 89 4.58 -12.45 -9.73
N VAL A 90 3.51 -11.91 -9.17
CA VAL A 90 2.13 -12.39 -9.36
C VAL A 90 1.40 -11.42 -10.29
N SER A 91 0.61 -11.96 -11.21
CA SER A 91 -0.26 -11.20 -12.11
C SER A 91 -1.68 -11.75 -12.03
N ILE A 92 -2.62 -10.95 -11.54
CA ILE A 92 -4.02 -11.32 -11.39
C ILE A 92 -4.86 -10.64 -12.48
N PRO A 93 -5.64 -11.39 -13.28
CA PRO A 93 -6.64 -10.82 -14.17
C PRO A 93 -7.75 -10.12 -13.40
N ILE A 94 -8.09 -8.92 -13.84
CA ILE A 94 -9.15 -8.12 -13.24
C ILE A 94 -10.20 -7.79 -14.31
N SER A 95 -9.82 -6.93 -15.27
CA SER A 95 -10.57 -6.50 -16.46
C SER A 95 -9.94 -5.21 -16.97
N SER A 96 -9.89 -5.04 -18.30
CA SER A 96 -9.39 -3.81 -18.94
C SER A 96 -10.19 -2.55 -18.56
N LYS A 97 -11.41 -2.67 -18.01
CA LYS A 97 -12.17 -1.51 -17.52
C LYS A 97 -11.49 -0.77 -16.35
N TYR A 98 -10.52 -1.42 -15.69
CA TYR A 98 -9.73 -0.83 -14.61
C TYR A 98 -8.38 -0.31 -15.09
N ASP A 99 -8.03 -0.46 -16.38
CA ASP A 99 -6.74 0.01 -16.90
C ASP A 99 -6.51 1.49 -16.60
N GLY A 100 -5.30 1.80 -16.15
CA GLY A 100 -4.93 3.15 -15.73
C GLY A 100 -5.36 3.52 -14.30
N GLN A 101 -6.23 2.73 -13.66
CA GLN A 101 -6.66 2.95 -12.28
C GLN A 101 -5.75 2.22 -11.29
N PHE A 102 -5.69 2.74 -10.06
CA PHE A 102 -5.03 2.06 -8.95
C PHE A 102 -6.01 1.11 -8.25
N VAL A 103 -5.54 -0.09 -7.99
CA VAL A 103 -6.17 -1.07 -7.09
C VAL A 103 -5.21 -1.37 -5.95
N THR A 104 -5.74 -1.87 -4.84
CA THR A 104 -4.92 -2.40 -3.77
C THR A 104 -5.09 -3.90 -3.64
N ILE A 105 -3.98 -4.60 -3.56
CA ILE A 105 -3.89 -6.01 -3.22
C ILE A 105 -3.79 -6.09 -1.71
N LEU A 106 -4.77 -6.73 -1.09
CA LEU A 106 -4.75 -7.11 0.32
C LEU A 106 -4.26 -8.54 0.42
N HIS A 107 -3.18 -8.74 1.16
CA HIS A 107 -2.51 -10.02 1.32
C HIS A 107 -2.57 -10.43 2.80
N CYS A 108 -3.26 -11.53 3.10
CA CYS A 108 -3.42 -12.06 4.46
C CYS A 108 -2.28 -13.06 4.72
N ILE A 109 -1.18 -12.62 5.34
CA ILE A 109 -0.02 -13.47 5.64
C ILE A 109 0.00 -13.81 7.13
N ASN A 110 -0.32 -15.04 7.49
CA ASN A 110 -0.22 -15.51 8.89
C ASN A 110 -0.89 -14.54 9.91
N GLY A 111 -2.04 -13.96 9.54
CA GLY A 111 -2.78 -12.99 10.34
C GLY A 111 -2.31 -11.53 10.24
N ARG A 112 -1.25 -11.25 9.47
CA ARG A 112 -0.77 -9.89 9.15
C ARG A 112 -1.30 -9.45 7.80
N LEU A 113 -1.81 -8.21 7.76
CA LEU A 113 -2.23 -7.60 6.52
C LEU A 113 -1.06 -6.90 5.86
N GLU A 114 -0.74 -7.29 4.64
CA GLU A 114 0.07 -6.50 3.72
C GLU A 114 -0.85 -5.88 2.66
N ALA A 115 -0.57 -4.63 2.28
CA ALA A 115 -1.36 -3.87 1.31
C ALA A 115 -0.44 -3.30 0.23
N ILE A 116 -0.61 -3.74 -1.01
CA ILE A 116 0.24 -3.34 -2.14
C ILE A 116 -0.64 -2.59 -3.14
N THR A 117 -0.33 -1.33 -3.42
CA THR A 117 -1.08 -0.55 -4.40
C THR A 117 -0.40 -0.64 -5.77
N VAL A 118 -1.15 -1.06 -6.79
CA VAL A 118 -0.65 -1.21 -8.15
C VAL A 118 -1.59 -0.58 -9.15
N LYS A 119 -1.00 -0.07 -10.24
CA LYS A 119 -1.76 0.43 -11.38
C LYS A 119 -2.11 -0.73 -12.29
N VAL A 120 -3.38 -0.87 -12.65
CA VAL A 120 -3.82 -1.91 -13.59
C VAL A 120 -3.35 -1.54 -15.00
N ALA A 121 -2.80 -2.52 -15.70
CA ALA A 121 -2.39 -2.39 -17.09
C ALA A 121 -2.73 -3.68 -17.86
N ASN A 122 -3.27 -3.53 -19.07
CA ASN A 122 -3.67 -4.64 -19.94
C ASN A 122 -4.63 -5.63 -19.25
N GLY A 123 -5.53 -5.11 -18.41
CA GLY A 123 -6.49 -5.89 -17.62
C GLY A 123 -5.90 -6.65 -16.44
N MET A 124 -4.62 -6.45 -16.10
CA MET A 124 -3.90 -7.19 -15.06
C MET A 124 -3.43 -6.28 -13.93
N ALA A 125 -3.48 -6.78 -12.69
CA ALA A 125 -2.70 -6.26 -11.58
C ALA A 125 -1.45 -7.11 -11.36
N ARG A 126 -0.28 -6.50 -11.49
CA ARG A 126 1.02 -7.16 -11.34
C ARG A 126 1.77 -6.59 -10.14
N PHE A 127 2.27 -7.47 -9.26
CA PHE A 127 2.94 -7.11 -8.00
C PHE A 127 3.92 -8.20 -7.59
N ASP A 128 4.92 -7.83 -6.78
CA ASP A 128 5.93 -8.76 -6.26
C ASP A 128 5.62 -9.12 -4.80
N VAL A 129 5.88 -10.37 -4.43
CA VAL A 129 5.65 -10.91 -3.08
C VAL A 129 6.77 -11.86 -2.66
N SER A 130 6.98 -11.96 -1.35
CA SER A 130 7.89 -12.93 -0.75
C SER A 130 7.19 -14.21 -0.29
N GLU A 131 5.87 -14.15 -0.14
CA GLU A 131 5.02 -15.25 0.33
C GLU A 131 3.77 -15.30 -0.56
N LEU A 132 3.24 -16.51 -0.75
CA LEU A 132 1.94 -16.71 -1.39
C LEU A 132 0.91 -17.00 -0.31
N SER A 133 -0.26 -16.38 -0.41
CA SER A 133 -1.37 -16.56 0.52
C SER A 133 -2.60 -15.87 -0.06
N PRO A 134 -3.79 -15.95 0.57
CA PRO A 134 -4.99 -15.32 0.05
C PRO A 134 -4.75 -13.85 -0.33
N PHE A 135 -5.00 -13.54 -1.61
CA PHE A 135 -4.93 -12.21 -2.19
C PHE A 135 -6.32 -11.72 -2.53
N ALA A 136 -6.67 -10.53 -2.07
CA ALA A 136 -7.89 -9.84 -2.43
C ALA A 136 -7.58 -8.54 -3.18
N VAL A 137 -8.13 -8.38 -4.37
CA VAL A 137 -8.00 -7.15 -5.16
C VAL A 137 -9.18 -6.25 -4.83
N VAL A 138 -8.90 -5.05 -4.31
CA VAL A 138 -9.94 -4.08 -3.93
C VAL A 138 -9.81 -2.77 -4.71
N ARG A 139 -10.94 -2.10 -4.90
CA ARG A 139 -11.01 -0.80 -5.56
C ARG A 139 -10.33 0.31 -4.75
N GLY A 140 -9.62 1.16 -5.48
CA GLY A 140 -8.96 2.36 -4.96
C GLY A 140 -7.75 2.03 -4.11
N MET A 141 -7.17 3.06 -3.50
CA MET A 141 -6.05 2.91 -2.58
C MET A 141 -6.57 2.52 -1.19
N TYR A 142 -6.04 1.45 -0.61
CA TYR A 142 -6.30 1.10 0.77
C TYR A 142 -5.40 1.96 1.68
N ALA A 143 -5.99 2.96 2.34
CA ALA A 143 -5.41 3.54 3.53
C ALA A 143 -5.93 2.74 4.74
N PRO A 144 -5.08 2.03 5.51
CA PRO A 144 -5.53 1.44 6.75
C PRO A 144 -6.15 2.55 7.60
N LYS A 145 -7.40 2.35 8.03
CA LYS A 145 -7.97 3.23 9.06
C LYS A 145 -7.16 2.97 10.31
N GLN A 146 -6.13 3.78 10.55
CA GLN A 146 -5.45 3.80 11.83
C GLN A 146 -6.54 4.07 12.87
N LYS A 147 -6.82 3.08 13.73
CA LYS A 147 -7.42 3.35 15.01
C LYS A 147 -6.36 4.18 15.73
N VAL A 148 -6.49 5.50 15.71
CA VAL A 148 -5.59 6.42 16.41
C VAL A 148 -5.59 6.03 17.88
N THR A 149 -4.68 5.15 18.25
CA THR A 149 -4.41 4.76 19.62
C THR A 149 -3.11 5.46 19.97
N SER A 150 -3.27 6.75 20.28
CA SER A 150 -2.26 7.67 20.80
C SER A 150 -1.01 7.89 19.91
N PRO A 151 -0.59 9.14 19.67
CA PRO A 151 0.69 9.40 19.03
C PRO A 151 1.83 8.80 19.86
N PRO A 152 2.94 8.35 19.23
CA PRO A 152 4.11 7.92 19.98
C PRO A 152 4.59 9.08 20.86
N LYS A 153 4.62 8.84 22.18
CA LYS A 153 5.42 9.67 23.08
C LYS A 153 6.88 9.30 22.85
N THR A 154 7.61 10.18 22.17
CA THR A 154 9.02 10.37 22.43
C THR A 154 9.17 11.84 22.83
N GLY A 155 9.48 12.08 24.10
CA GLY A 155 9.96 13.37 24.58
C GLY A 155 11.27 13.72 23.86
N ASP A 156 11.72 14.97 23.78
CA ASP A 156 11.44 16.08 24.66
C ASP A 156 11.62 17.39 23.88
N SER A 157 10.64 18.28 24.02
CA SER A 157 10.78 19.74 24.14
C SER A 157 11.80 20.49 23.25
N ILE A 158 11.41 20.87 22.03
CA ILE A 158 11.56 22.27 21.59
C ILE A 158 10.21 22.76 21.08
N ILE A 159 9.58 23.48 21.98
CA ILE A 159 8.28 24.12 21.85
C ILE A 159 8.37 25.18 20.74
N LEU A 160 7.92 24.86 19.53
CA LEU A 160 7.58 25.85 18.50
C LEU A 160 6.15 26.38 18.72
N THR A 161 5.78 26.69 19.98
CA THR A 161 4.59 27.53 20.27
C THR A 161 4.95 29.00 20.12
N GLY A 162 5.40 29.39 18.93
CA GLY A 162 5.77 30.77 18.60
C GLY A 162 4.65 31.60 17.99
N PHE A 163 3.57 30.98 17.49
CA PHE A 163 2.58 31.70 16.66
C PHE A 163 1.16 31.78 17.23
N LEU A 164 0.89 31.27 18.44
CA LEU A 164 -0.42 31.45 19.10
C LEU A 164 -0.45 32.58 20.15
N LEU A 165 0.69 33.20 20.49
CA LEU A 165 0.75 34.31 21.45
C LEU A 165 0.71 35.73 20.84
N LEU A 166 0.75 35.86 19.50
CA LEU A 166 0.64 37.18 18.85
C LEU A 166 -0.81 37.61 18.56
N VAL A 167 -1.80 36.70 18.58
CA VAL A 167 -3.20 37.06 18.30
C VAL A 167 -3.97 37.47 19.57
N LEU A 168 -3.58 36.98 20.75
CA LEU A 168 -4.21 37.36 22.04
C LEU A 168 -3.74 38.71 22.59
N SER A 169 -2.53 39.19 22.24
CA SER A 169 -2.00 40.48 22.72
C SER A 169 -2.69 41.69 22.07
N VAL A 170 -3.10 41.58 20.80
CA VAL A 170 -3.81 42.66 20.08
C VAL A 170 -5.24 42.82 20.59
N LEU A 171 -5.95 41.72 20.85
CA LEU A 171 -7.33 41.77 21.35
C LEU A 171 -7.39 42.26 22.82
N CYS A 172 -6.41 41.90 23.65
CA CYS A 172 -6.34 42.40 25.03
C CYS A 172 -6.01 43.91 25.08
N SER A 173 -5.13 44.38 24.18
CA SER A 173 -4.79 45.81 24.06
C SER A 173 -5.98 46.65 23.59
N ILE A 174 -6.78 46.16 22.63
CA ILE A 174 -8.00 46.85 22.16
C ILE A 174 -9.07 46.88 23.27
N HIS A 175 -9.24 45.79 24.02
CA HIS A 175 -10.23 45.72 25.10
C HIS A 175 -9.86 46.63 26.30
N LEU A 176 -8.57 46.73 26.65
CA LEU A 176 -8.08 47.64 27.68
C LEU A 176 -8.16 49.11 27.25
N MET A 177 -7.88 49.43 25.98
CA MET A 177 -8.07 50.79 25.45
C MET A 177 -9.54 51.22 25.41
N ARG A 178 -10.47 50.31 25.05
CA ARG A 178 -11.92 50.59 25.10
C ARG A 178 -12.43 50.82 26.52
N ARG A 179 -11.94 50.06 27.52
CA ARG A 179 -12.30 50.28 28.93
C ARG A 179 -11.76 51.61 29.49
N ARG A 180 -10.53 52.01 29.12
CA ARG A 180 -9.96 53.29 29.59
C ARG A 180 -10.70 54.51 29.04
N ARG A 181 -11.16 54.48 27.78
CA ARG A 181 -11.98 55.57 27.20
C ARG A 181 -13.36 55.68 27.85
N ALA A 182 -13.98 54.56 28.23
CA ALA A 182 -15.27 54.58 28.94
C ALA A 182 -15.17 55.18 30.36
N GLN A 183 -14.05 54.98 31.06
CA GLN A 183 -13.87 55.53 32.41
C GLN A 183 -13.43 57.00 32.44
N GLN A 184 -12.74 57.49 31.41
CA GLN A 184 -12.37 58.92 31.31
C GLN A 184 -13.58 59.80 30.97
N ASN A 185 -14.55 59.33 30.18
CA ASN A 185 -15.77 60.09 29.89
C ASN A 185 -16.75 60.17 31.08
N CYS A 186 -16.60 59.32 32.09
CA CYS A 186 -17.44 59.37 33.31
C CYS A 186 -16.83 60.27 34.41
N ARG A 187 -15.58 60.74 34.26
CA ARG A 187 -14.88 61.58 35.25
C ARG A 187 -14.82 63.08 34.86
N ILE A 188 -15.32 63.45 33.68
CA ILE A 188 -15.39 64.84 33.19
C ILE A 188 -16.86 65.36 33.17
N SER A 189 -17.84 64.54 33.58
CA SER A 189 -19.27 64.88 33.64
C SER A 189 -19.84 64.74 35.07
N LYS A 190 -19.17 65.34 36.06
CA LYS A 190 -19.73 65.63 37.37
C LYS A 190 -19.27 67.00 37.84
#